data_AF-A0A2B2CEB7-F1
#
_entry.id   AF-A0A2B2CEB7-F1
#
_cell.length_a   1.000
_cell.length_b   1.000
_cell.length_c   1.000
_cell.angle_alpha   90.00
_cell.angle_beta   90.00
_cell.angle_gamma   90.00
#
_symmetry.space_group_name_H-M   'P 1'
#
loop_
_entity.id
_entity.type
_entity.pdbx_description
1 polymer ?
#
loop_
_entity_poly.entity_id
_entity_poly.type
_entity_poly.pdbx_seq_one_letter_code
_entity_poly.pdbx_strand_id
1 'polypeptide(L)'
;MRSYIINRLLKPKYIKIIKAEGYPFTIKIKNINILYEQMNNYKDTKNILCPSKPILIDNHALKRWNERVGPIICLDSLQKSLEIIFRNCSYRIDQLAHGIGSIDNDIVFTYENTEKLFRITTFYGRKNLHPSLNQVQNLRRYNLYSNEYVNLALTTEEICRQYFPLIPKEMIHFQGRITSYILEKYLISNRKLPCFLCYSKDNKSNDYYSFVIDLENPEEMMIPNNVLYLLNKLGYSDFILKYFSYHNPEKLDRARSKALDYYMTSMHNGIFFH
;
A
#
# COMPACT_ATOMS: atom_id res chain seq x y z
N MET A 1 -8.64 19.08 26.70
CA MET A 1 -8.68 20.17 25.67
C MET A 1 -8.34 19.68 24.26
N ARG A 2 -7.21 19.00 24.04
CA ARG A 2 -6.76 18.57 22.69
C ARG A 2 -7.77 17.72 21.91
N SER A 3 -8.34 16.69 22.53
CA SER A 3 -9.37 15.84 21.90
C SER A 3 -10.61 16.62 21.47
N TYR A 4 -10.98 17.67 22.23
CA TYR A 4 -12.11 18.54 21.90
C TYR A 4 -11.82 19.36 20.63
N ILE A 5 -10.63 19.95 20.53
CA ILE A 5 -10.19 20.69 19.33
C ILE A 5 -10.24 19.77 18.11
N ILE A 6 -9.67 18.57 18.20
CA ILE A 6 -9.63 17.64 17.07
C ILE A 6 -11.04 17.16 16.66
N ASN A 7 -11.91 16.87 17.62
CA ASN A 7 -13.30 16.50 17.34
C ASN A 7 -14.06 17.63 16.62
N ARG A 8 -13.80 18.89 16.98
CA ARG A 8 -14.33 20.08 16.29
C ARG A 8 -13.78 20.24 14.87
N LEU A 9 -12.49 19.96 14.67
CA LEU A 9 -11.84 20.05 13.37
C LEU A 9 -12.36 18.99 12.38
N LEU A 10 -12.48 17.75 12.84
CA LEU A 10 -12.71 16.60 11.99
C LEU A 10 -14.16 16.16 11.89
N LYS A 11 -14.99 16.48 12.90
CA LYS A 11 -16.37 16.00 13.06
C LYS A 11 -16.45 14.46 12.97
N PRO A 12 -16.41 13.74 14.12
CA PRO A 12 -16.28 12.28 14.12
C PRO A 12 -17.36 11.60 13.27
N LYS A 13 -16.92 10.70 12.40
CA LYS A 13 -17.80 9.81 11.62
C LYS A 13 -17.72 8.39 12.16
N TYR A 14 -18.77 7.61 11.94
CA TYR A 14 -18.72 6.17 12.17
C TYR A 14 -17.74 5.55 11.18
N ILE A 15 -16.72 4.87 11.72
CA ILE A 15 -15.64 4.28 10.97
C ILE A 15 -15.39 2.88 11.53
N LYS A 16 -15.53 1.87 10.68
CA LYS A 16 -15.03 0.53 10.95
C LYS A 16 -13.57 0.47 10.51
N ILE A 17 -12.68 0.11 11.42
CA ILE A 17 -11.26 -0.10 11.18
C ILE A 17 -11.00 -1.61 11.23
N ILE A 18 -10.46 -2.16 10.15
CA ILE A 18 -9.92 -3.52 10.14
C ILE A 18 -8.41 -3.38 10.06
N LYS A 19 -7.72 -3.92 11.06
CA LYS A 19 -6.26 -3.94 11.13
C LYS A 19 -5.74 -5.28 10.65
N ALA A 20 -4.74 -5.25 9.78
CA ALA A 20 -3.93 -6.40 9.44
C ALA A 20 -2.46 -6.06 9.70
N GLU A 21 -1.73 -6.99 10.32
CA GLU A 21 -0.31 -6.83 10.62
C GLU A 21 0.53 -7.49 9.53
N GLY A 22 1.62 -6.83 9.14
CA GLY A 22 2.64 -7.38 8.26
C GLY A 22 3.99 -7.49 8.95
N TYR A 23 4.98 -8.05 8.24
CA TYR A 23 6.33 -8.22 8.78
C TYR A 23 7.07 -6.88 8.92
N PRO A 24 7.89 -6.70 9.97
CA PRO A 24 8.60 -5.44 10.21
C PRO A 24 9.82 -5.32 9.30
N PHE A 25 9.65 -4.66 8.15
CA PHE A 25 10.77 -4.15 7.37
C PHE A 25 10.77 -2.63 7.38
N THR A 26 11.92 -2.02 7.65
CA THR A 26 12.13 -0.60 7.37
C THR A 26 12.45 -0.43 5.89
N ILE A 27 11.87 0.58 5.25
CA ILE A 27 12.05 0.83 3.81
C ILE A 27 12.52 2.26 3.56
N LYS A 28 13.09 2.53 2.39
CA LYS A 28 13.41 3.89 1.98
C LYS A 28 12.16 4.56 1.39
N ILE A 29 11.91 5.83 1.71
CA ILE A 29 10.72 6.57 1.22
C ILE A 29 10.59 6.56 -0.30
N LYS A 30 11.71 6.63 -1.03
CA LYS A 30 11.72 6.55 -2.50
C LYS A 30 11.00 5.30 -3.03
N ASN A 31 11.03 4.19 -2.29
CA ASN A 31 10.37 2.97 -2.72
C ASN A 31 8.84 3.09 -2.62
N ILE A 32 8.33 3.84 -1.63
CA ILE A 32 6.89 4.12 -1.51
C ILE A 32 6.44 4.98 -2.68
N ASN A 33 7.22 5.98 -3.05
CA ASN A 33 6.89 6.85 -4.19
C ASN A 33 6.85 6.05 -5.51
N ILE A 34 7.76 5.09 -5.70
CA ILE A 34 7.69 4.19 -6.86
C ILE A 34 6.41 3.36 -6.85
N LEU A 35 6.02 2.78 -5.70
CA LEU A 35 4.77 2.03 -5.60
C LEU A 35 3.56 2.95 -5.88
N TYR A 36 3.56 4.15 -5.32
CA TYR A 36 2.55 5.18 -5.59
C TYR A 36 2.43 5.51 -7.10
N GLU A 37 3.54 5.74 -7.79
CA GLU A 37 3.56 6.00 -9.24
C GLU A 37 3.04 4.79 -10.04
N GLN A 38 3.44 3.57 -9.66
CA GLN A 38 2.95 2.34 -10.28
C GLN A 38 1.44 2.17 -10.10
N MET A 39 0.91 2.52 -8.92
CA MET A 39 -0.50 2.41 -8.57
C MET A 39 -1.36 3.53 -9.17
N ASN A 40 -0.82 4.73 -9.39
CA ASN A 40 -1.56 5.81 -10.06
C ASN A 40 -1.66 5.61 -11.57
N ASN A 41 -0.71 4.91 -12.18
CA ASN A 41 -0.81 4.48 -13.58
C ASN A 41 -1.80 3.32 -13.78
N TYR A 42 -2.39 2.81 -12.69
CA TYR A 42 -3.32 1.70 -12.71
C TYR A 42 -4.71 2.17 -13.16
N LYS A 43 -5.09 1.82 -14.40
CA LYS A 43 -6.46 1.99 -14.91
C LYS A 43 -7.27 0.71 -14.69
N ASP A 44 -8.48 0.90 -14.20
CA ASP A 44 -9.41 -0.06 -13.57
C ASP A 44 -10.09 -1.04 -14.54
N THR A 45 -9.33 -1.82 -15.31
CA THR A 45 -9.90 -2.84 -16.23
C THR A 45 -9.42 -4.27 -15.97
N LYS A 46 -8.68 -4.52 -14.89
CA LYS A 46 -7.99 -5.80 -14.70
C LYS A 46 -8.65 -6.70 -13.64
N ASN A 47 -8.72 -7.98 -13.97
CA ASN A 47 -9.22 -9.02 -13.07
C ASN A 47 -8.26 -9.19 -11.89
N ILE A 48 -8.69 -8.82 -10.68
CA ILE A 48 -7.89 -9.00 -9.45
C ILE A 48 -7.70 -10.49 -9.20
N LEU A 49 -6.45 -10.90 -8.99
CA LEU A 49 -6.10 -12.27 -8.69
C LEU A 49 -6.01 -12.45 -7.16
N CYS A 50 -7.10 -12.93 -6.56
CA CYS A 50 -7.18 -13.16 -5.13
C CYS A 50 -7.30 -14.67 -4.83
N PRO A 51 -6.18 -15.42 -4.74
CA PRO A 51 -6.23 -16.81 -4.35
C PRO A 51 -6.64 -16.92 -2.88
N SER A 52 -7.74 -17.63 -2.64
CA SER A 52 -8.18 -18.03 -1.30
C SER A 52 -7.41 -19.23 -0.73
N LYS A 53 -6.56 -19.86 -1.57
CA LYS A 53 -5.88 -21.12 -1.31
C LYS A 53 -4.46 -20.90 -0.79
N PRO A 54 -3.85 -21.90 -0.14
CA PRO A 54 -2.42 -21.88 0.15
C PRO A 54 -1.61 -21.62 -1.12
N ILE A 55 -0.64 -20.73 -1.01
CA ILE A 55 0.29 -20.42 -2.08
C ILE A 55 1.45 -21.40 -1.98
N LEU A 56 2.01 -21.81 -3.10
CA LEU A 56 3.22 -22.63 -3.14
C LEU A 56 4.15 -22.07 -4.20
N ILE A 57 5.43 -21.93 -3.87
CA ILE A 57 6.46 -21.51 -4.81
C ILE A 57 7.33 -22.72 -5.14
N ASP A 58 7.46 -23.04 -6.42
CA ASP A 58 8.34 -24.11 -6.84
C ASP A 58 9.82 -23.70 -6.76
N ASN A 59 10.73 -24.67 -6.60
CA ASN A 59 12.18 -24.43 -6.65
C ASN A 59 12.61 -23.74 -7.96
N HIS A 60 11.94 -24.07 -9.08
CA HIS A 60 12.17 -23.40 -10.34
C HIS A 60 11.79 -21.92 -10.27
N ALA A 61 10.64 -21.59 -9.69
CA ALA A 61 10.22 -20.21 -9.50
C ALA A 61 11.19 -19.45 -8.59
N LEU A 62 11.67 -20.04 -7.49
CA LEU A 62 12.69 -19.44 -6.65
C LEU A 62 13.98 -19.12 -7.43
N LYS A 63 14.46 -20.09 -8.22
CA LYS A 63 15.64 -19.88 -9.07
C LYS A 63 15.43 -18.68 -10.00
N ARG A 64 14.26 -18.60 -10.67
CA ARG A 64 13.94 -17.47 -11.55
C ARG A 64 13.78 -16.14 -10.81
N TRP A 65 13.28 -16.15 -9.58
CA TRP A 65 13.23 -14.94 -8.76
C TRP A 65 14.64 -14.36 -8.56
N ASN A 66 15.57 -15.21 -8.12
CA ASN A 66 16.96 -14.83 -7.83
C ASN A 66 17.77 -14.50 -9.10
N GLU A 67 17.29 -14.90 -10.29
CA GLU A 67 17.91 -14.59 -11.58
C GLU A 67 17.30 -13.34 -12.26
N ARG A 68 16.05 -12.97 -11.97
CA ARG A 68 15.28 -12.05 -12.83
C ARG A 68 14.45 -10.98 -12.11
N VAL A 69 14.23 -11.10 -10.81
CA VAL A 69 13.24 -10.26 -10.11
C VAL A 69 13.86 -9.43 -9.01
N GLY A 70 14.45 -10.06 -8.01
CA GLY A 70 14.72 -9.41 -6.74
C GLY A 70 16.04 -9.81 -6.13
N PRO A 71 16.38 -9.22 -4.98
CA PRO A 71 17.53 -9.63 -4.20
C PRO A 71 17.47 -11.14 -3.91
N ILE A 72 18.65 -11.75 -3.80
CA ILE A 72 18.79 -13.17 -3.49
C ILE A 72 18.07 -13.48 -2.18
N ILE A 73 17.16 -14.46 -2.23
CA ILE A 73 16.33 -14.89 -1.11
C ILE A 73 16.21 -16.41 -1.08
N CYS A 74 15.95 -16.97 0.11
CA CYS A 74 15.62 -18.39 0.27
C CYS A 74 14.12 -18.65 0.06
N LEU A 75 13.77 -19.92 -0.20
CA LEU A 75 12.39 -20.32 -0.50
C LEU A 75 11.41 -19.87 0.60
N ASP A 76 11.71 -20.18 1.85
CA ASP A 76 10.83 -19.92 2.99
C ASP A 76 10.54 -18.43 3.17
N SER A 77 11.55 -17.58 2.97
CA SER A 77 11.39 -16.13 3.12
C SER A 77 10.59 -15.55 1.96
N LEU A 78 10.80 -16.05 0.74
CA LEU A 78 10.01 -15.64 -0.42
C LEU A 78 8.55 -16.09 -0.27
N GLN A 79 8.33 -17.34 0.14
CA GLN A 79 7.02 -17.93 0.41
C GLN A 79 6.23 -17.08 1.42
N LYS A 80 6.80 -16.79 2.59
CA LYS A 80 6.18 -15.94 3.61
C LYS A 80 5.85 -14.54 3.08
N SER A 81 6.77 -13.94 2.31
CA SER A 81 6.59 -12.60 1.76
C SER A 81 5.42 -12.55 0.78
N LEU A 82 5.35 -13.51 -0.15
CA LEU A 82 4.26 -13.58 -1.11
C LEU A 82 2.93 -13.94 -0.43
N GLU A 83 2.92 -14.85 0.55
CA GLU A 83 1.71 -15.15 1.31
C GLU A 83 1.09 -13.91 1.95
N ILE A 84 1.91 -13.03 2.52
CA ILE A 84 1.43 -11.76 3.05
C ILE A 84 0.84 -10.91 1.92
N ILE A 85 1.57 -10.70 0.82
CA ILE A 85 1.11 -9.85 -0.28
C ILE A 85 -0.21 -10.37 -0.86
N PHE A 86 -0.34 -11.67 -1.11
CA PHE A 86 -1.53 -12.25 -1.68
C PHE A 86 -2.74 -12.28 -0.74
N ARG A 87 -2.53 -12.46 0.57
CA ARG A 87 -3.63 -12.48 1.54
C ARG A 87 -4.08 -11.08 1.95
N ASN A 88 -3.12 -10.19 2.15
CA ASN A 88 -3.34 -8.89 2.77
C ASN A 88 -3.42 -7.78 1.71
N CYS A 89 -2.68 -7.91 0.61
CA CYS A 89 -2.58 -6.87 -0.42
C CYS A 89 -3.02 -7.38 -1.80
N SER A 90 -4.07 -8.21 -1.86
CA SER A 90 -4.54 -8.84 -3.11
C SER A 90 -4.90 -7.83 -4.22
N TYR A 91 -5.27 -6.60 -3.87
CA TYR A 91 -5.50 -5.50 -4.82
C TYR A 91 -4.25 -5.06 -5.59
N ARG A 92 -3.06 -5.49 -5.17
CA ARG A 92 -1.79 -5.27 -5.90
C ARG A 92 -1.50 -6.37 -6.91
N ILE A 93 -2.38 -7.37 -7.01
CA ILE A 93 -2.15 -8.57 -7.81
C ILE A 93 -3.20 -8.67 -8.93
N ASP A 94 -2.69 -8.60 -10.16
CA ASP A 94 -3.51 -8.67 -11.36
C ASP A 94 -3.41 -10.03 -12.00
N GLN A 95 -4.52 -10.51 -12.54
CA GLN A 95 -4.53 -11.54 -13.57
C GLN A 95 -4.39 -10.88 -14.94
N LEU A 96 -3.25 -11.09 -15.60
CA LEU A 96 -2.99 -10.57 -16.94
C LEU A 96 -3.57 -11.48 -18.03
N ALA A 97 -3.58 -12.79 -17.78
CA ALA A 97 -4.13 -13.81 -18.66
C ALA A 97 -4.43 -15.09 -17.85
N HIS A 98 -5.01 -16.10 -18.49
CA HIS A 98 -5.09 -17.42 -17.86
C HIS A 98 -3.69 -17.97 -17.53
N GLY A 99 -3.44 -18.21 -16.24
CA GLY A 99 -2.15 -18.69 -15.72
C GLY A 99 -1.02 -17.67 -15.70
N ILE A 100 -1.30 -16.37 -15.88
CA ILE A 100 -0.31 -15.29 -15.82
C ILE A 100 -0.81 -14.18 -14.92
N GLY A 101 0.00 -13.79 -13.95
CA GLY A 101 -0.29 -12.69 -13.03
C GLY A 101 0.83 -11.64 -12.97
N SER A 102 0.52 -10.52 -12.33
CA SER A 102 1.53 -9.54 -11.93
C SER A 102 1.31 -8.97 -10.55
N ILE A 103 2.39 -8.72 -9.82
CA ILE A 103 2.41 -8.02 -8.53
C ILE A 103 2.90 -6.59 -8.76
N ASP A 104 2.23 -5.61 -8.14
CA ASP A 104 2.56 -4.18 -8.21
C ASP A 104 2.57 -3.62 -9.63
N ASN A 105 1.83 -4.28 -10.54
CA ASN A 105 1.90 -4.06 -11.98
C ASN A 105 3.33 -4.14 -12.57
N ASP A 106 4.31 -4.70 -11.85
CA ASP A 106 5.73 -4.72 -12.25
C ASP A 106 6.27 -6.16 -12.37
N ILE A 107 6.09 -6.97 -11.33
CA ILE A 107 6.66 -8.34 -11.29
C ILE A 107 5.70 -9.29 -11.98
N VAL A 108 6.14 -9.94 -13.06
CA VAL A 108 5.32 -10.85 -13.87
C VAL A 108 5.65 -12.31 -13.54
N PHE A 109 4.62 -13.11 -13.32
CA PHE A 109 4.75 -14.52 -12.94
C PHE A 109 3.70 -15.41 -13.63
N THR A 110 3.98 -16.71 -13.69
CA THR A 110 2.99 -17.72 -14.09
C THR A 110 2.55 -18.54 -12.90
N TYR A 111 1.32 -19.03 -12.98
CA TYR A 111 0.75 -19.85 -11.92
C TYR A 111 -0.17 -20.93 -12.44
N GLU A 112 -0.32 -21.96 -11.63
CA GLU A 112 -1.35 -23.00 -11.75
C GLU A 112 -2.30 -22.88 -10.57
N ASN A 113 -3.60 -22.78 -10.85
CA ASN A 113 -4.63 -22.72 -9.83
C ASN A 113 -5.42 -24.02 -9.84
N THR A 114 -5.10 -24.92 -8.91
CA THR A 114 -5.82 -26.19 -8.70
C THR A 114 -6.83 -26.01 -7.57
N GLU A 115 -7.74 -26.96 -7.35
CA GLU A 115 -8.71 -26.90 -6.25
C GLU A 115 -8.06 -26.72 -4.86
N LYS A 116 -6.87 -27.30 -4.65
CA LYS A 116 -6.21 -27.35 -3.33
C LYS A 116 -5.17 -26.25 -3.12
N LEU A 117 -4.47 -25.84 -4.17
CA LEU A 117 -3.32 -24.95 -4.05
C LEU A 117 -3.20 -23.98 -5.23
N PHE A 118 -2.63 -22.82 -4.94
CA PHE A 118 -2.21 -21.83 -5.92
C PHE A 118 -0.68 -21.90 -6.06
N ARG A 119 -0.18 -22.48 -7.15
CA ARG A 119 1.26 -22.69 -7.38
C ARG A 119 1.82 -21.63 -8.28
N ILE A 120 2.83 -20.89 -7.83
CA ILE A 120 3.64 -20.03 -8.70
C ILE A 120 4.70 -20.91 -9.35
N THR A 121 4.60 -21.08 -10.67
CA THR A 121 5.46 -22.00 -11.43
C THR A 121 6.74 -21.32 -11.91
N THR A 122 6.68 -20.03 -12.26
CA THR A 122 7.87 -19.27 -12.66
C THR A 122 7.72 -17.76 -12.51
N PHE A 123 8.85 -17.04 -12.49
CA PHE A 123 8.91 -15.59 -12.62
C PHE A 123 9.56 -15.20 -13.95
N TYR A 124 8.92 -14.30 -14.68
CA TYR A 124 9.48 -13.73 -15.91
C TYR A 124 10.46 -12.59 -15.62
N GLY A 125 10.20 -11.80 -14.58
CA GLY A 125 11.02 -10.64 -14.23
C GLY A 125 10.17 -9.43 -13.88
N ARG A 126 10.79 -8.25 -13.93
CA ARG A 126 10.14 -6.95 -13.75
C ARG A 126 9.94 -6.21 -15.05
N LYS A 127 8.76 -5.61 -15.25
CA LYS A 127 8.46 -4.82 -16.47
C LYS A 127 9.34 -3.60 -16.60
N ASN A 128 9.74 -2.98 -15.48
CA ASN A 128 10.62 -1.81 -15.51
C ASN A 128 12.05 -2.14 -16.01
N LEU A 129 12.50 -3.39 -15.90
CA LEU A 129 13.80 -3.85 -16.42
C LEU A 129 13.67 -4.48 -17.81
N HIS A 130 12.54 -5.14 -18.08
CA HIS A 130 12.26 -5.78 -19.37
C HIS A 130 10.92 -5.30 -19.94
N PRO A 131 10.92 -4.22 -20.74
CA PRO A 131 9.69 -3.68 -21.33
C PRO A 131 8.92 -4.67 -22.22
N SER A 132 9.59 -5.71 -22.73
CA SER A 132 8.96 -6.83 -23.46
C SER A 132 7.90 -7.56 -22.63
N LEU A 133 8.00 -7.52 -21.30
CA LEU A 133 7.02 -8.11 -20.38
C LEU A 133 5.68 -7.36 -20.35
N ASN A 134 5.60 -6.15 -20.92
CA ASN A 134 4.30 -5.48 -21.17
C ASN A 134 3.42 -6.28 -22.14
N GLN A 135 4.04 -7.09 -23.00
CA GLN A 135 3.36 -7.98 -23.96
C GLN A 135 3.65 -9.45 -23.66
N VAL A 136 3.60 -9.85 -22.39
CA VAL A 136 3.95 -11.21 -21.94
C VAL A 136 3.23 -12.33 -22.70
N GLN A 137 2.00 -12.09 -23.18
CA GLN A 137 1.27 -13.07 -24.01
C GLN A 137 1.97 -13.33 -25.35
N ASN A 138 2.47 -12.27 -26.00
CA ASN A 138 3.22 -12.36 -27.26
C ASN A 138 4.57 -13.05 -27.02
N LEU A 139 5.24 -12.71 -25.92
CA LEU A 139 6.49 -13.35 -25.52
C LEU A 139 6.30 -14.85 -25.29
N ARG A 140 5.22 -15.25 -24.61
CA ARG A 140 4.90 -16.67 -24.38
C ARG A 140 4.66 -17.41 -25.70
N ARG A 141 3.94 -16.79 -26.65
CA ARG A 141 3.74 -17.37 -27.99
C ARG A 141 5.06 -17.47 -28.75
N TYR A 142 5.86 -16.41 -28.76
CA TYR A 142 7.17 -16.40 -29.41
C TYR A 142 8.07 -17.50 -28.88
N ASN A 143 8.19 -17.66 -27.56
CA ASN A 143 9.00 -18.72 -26.94
C ASN A 143 8.47 -20.15 -27.19
N LEU A 144 7.20 -20.30 -27.58
CA LEU A 144 6.63 -21.60 -27.97
C LEU A 144 6.94 -21.95 -29.42
N TYR A 145 7.04 -20.95 -30.31
CA TYR A 145 7.19 -21.15 -31.76
C TYR A 145 8.61 -20.90 -32.27
N SER A 146 9.41 -20.13 -31.56
CA SER A 146 10.82 -19.88 -31.87
C SER A 146 11.71 -20.73 -30.95
N ASN A 147 12.80 -21.26 -31.50
CA ASN A 147 13.85 -21.89 -30.71
C ASN A 147 14.79 -20.86 -30.04
N GLU A 148 14.47 -19.56 -30.18
CA GLU A 148 15.24 -18.47 -29.60
C GLU A 148 14.54 -17.98 -28.33
N TYR A 149 15.25 -18.04 -27.20
CA TYR A 149 14.73 -17.56 -25.93
C TYR A 149 15.18 -16.13 -25.70
N VAL A 150 14.23 -15.25 -25.38
CA VAL A 150 14.56 -13.92 -24.87
C VAL A 150 15.27 -14.07 -23.53
N ASN A 151 16.51 -13.57 -23.46
CA ASN A 151 17.26 -13.55 -22.22
C ASN A 151 16.68 -12.48 -21.27
N LEU A 152 16.06 -12.96 -20.20
CA LEU A 152 15.48 -12.13 -19.12
C LEU A 152 16.32 -12.20 -17.84
N ALA A 153 17.51 -12.80 -17.90
CA ALA A 153 18.41 -12.84 -16.75
C ALA A 153 19.02 -11.45 -16.53
N LEU A 154 19.06 -11.06 -15.27
CA LEU A 154 19.72 -9.83 -14.84
C LEU A 154 21.17 -10.13 -14.46
N THR A 155 22.03 -9.13 -14.64
CA THR A 155 23.38 -9.16 -14.09
C THR A 155 23.33 -9.12 -12.55
N THR A 156 24.40 -9.58 -11.90
CA THR A 156 24.50 -9.54 -10.42
C THR A 156 24.35 -8.10 -9.90
N GLU A 157 24.91 -7.12 -10.61
CA GLU A 157 24.79 -5.71 -10.25
C GLU A 157 23.34 -5.21 -10.32
N GLU A 158 22.59 -5.60 -11.36
CA GLU A 158 21.18 -5.26 -11.48
C GLU A 158 20.34 -5.94 -10.38
N ILE A 159 20.58 -7.21 -10.08
CA ILE A 159 19.93 -7.95 -8.99
C ILE A 159 20.16 -7.25 -7.65
N CYS A 160 21.40 -6.85 -7.35
CA CYS A 160 21.75 -6.16 -6.11
C CYS A 160 21.07 -4.79 -5.96
N ARG A 161 20.65 -4.16 -7.06
CA ARG A 161 19.91 -2.89 -7.06
C ARG A 161 18.40 -3.08 -6.88
N GLN A 162 17.89 -4.30 -7.01
CA GLN A 162 16.46 -4.58 -6.83
C GLN A 162 16.06 -4.53 -5.36
N TYR A 163 14.74 -4.47 -5.12
CA TYR A 163 14.15 -4.46 -3.79
C TYR A 163 12.99 -5.44 -3.73
N PHE A 164 12.70 -6.00 -2.55
CA PHE A 164 11.49 -6.81 -2.39
C PHE A 164 10.23 -5.94 -2.59
N PRO A 165 9.11 -6.53 -3.08
CA PRO A 165 7.83 -5.84 -3.05
C PRO A 165 7.56 -5.31 -1.65
N LEU A 166 7.01 -4.11 -1.56
CA LEU A 166 6.80 -3.49 -0.27
C LEU A 166 5.73 -4.27 0.50
N ILE A 167 5.98 -4.52 1.79
CA ILE A 167 5.01 -5.14 2.69
C ILE A 167 4.68 -4.11 3.78
N PRO A 168 3.41 -3.71 3.92
CA PRO A 168 3.03 -2.75 4.96
C PRO A 168 3.18 -3.39 6.33
N LYS A 169 3.61 -2.59 7.32
CA LYS A 169 3.66 -3.02 8.73
C LYS A 169 2.25 -3.20 9.29
N GLU A 170 1.35 -2.30 8.91
CA GLU A 170 -0.03 -2.28 9.37
C GLU A 170 -0.88 -1.80 8.20
N MET A 171 -2.03 -2.44 7.98
CA MET A 171 -3.03 -1.95 7.03
C MET A 171 -4.30 -1.59 7.77
N ILE A 172 -4.94 -0.51 7.34
CA ILE A 172 -6.20 -0.04 7.87
C ILE A 172 -7.21 0.06 6.73
N HIS A 173 -8.26 -0.75 6.82
CA HIS A 173 -9.38 -0.66 5.90
C HIS A 173 -10.49 0.18 6.52
N PHE A 174 -10.97 1.13 5.74
CA PHE A 174 -12.15 1.91 6.03
C PHE A 174 -13.17 1.78 4.90
N GLN A 175 -14.41 1.48 5.27
CA GLN A 175 -15.52 1.44 4.33
C GLN A 175 -16.54 2.50 4.72
N GLY A 176 -16.60 3.59 3.94
CA GLY A 176 -17.64 4.59 4.03
C GLY A 176 -18.78 4.31 3.05
N ARG A 177 -19.85 5.11 3.12
CA ARG A 177 -20.98 5.00 2.16
C ARG A 177 -20.57 5.42 0.75
N ILE A 178 -19.83 6.52 0.62
CA ILE A 178 -19.43 7.10 -0.67
C ILE A 178 -18.02 6.65 -1.04
N THR A 179 -17.08 6.72 -0.10
CA THR A 179 -15.67 6.41 -0.35
C THR A 179 -15.18 5.34 0.62
N SER A 180 -14.36 4.43 0.11
CA SER A 180 -13.60 3.47 0.91
C SER A 180 -12.12 3.83 0.85
N TYR A 181 -11.38 3.63 1.96
CA TYR A 181 -9.94 3.85 2.01
C TYR A 181 -9.21 2.58 2.47
N ILE A 182 -8.03 2.35 1.91
CA ILE A 182 -7.03 1.41 2.43
C ILE A 182 -5.79 2.22 2.75
N LEU A 183 -5.34 2.20 4.00
CA LEU A 183 -4.11 2.87 4.43
C LEU A 183 -3.06 1.81 4.75
N GLU A 184 -2.00 1.80 3.99
CA GLU A 184 -0.82 0.98 4.21
C GLU A 184 0.23 1.79 4.98
N LYS A 185 0.58 1.35 6.19
CA LYS A 185 1.60 1.98 7.03
C LYS A 185 2.97 1.37 6.75
N TYR A 186 3.94 2.23 6.50
CA TYR A 186 5.33 1.86 6.26
C TYR A 186 6.27 2.53 7.24
N LEU A 187 7.23 1.76 7.77
CA LEU A 187 8.32 2.32 8.57
C LEU A 187 9.45 2.76 7.64
N ILE A 188 9.86 4.02 7.73
CA ILE A 188 10.96 4.53 6.91
C ILE A 188 12.28 4.41 7.65
N SER A 189 13.30 3.87 6.98
CA SER A 189 14.67 3.87 7.51
C SER A 189 15.12 5.30 7.78
N ASN A 190 15.71 5.55 8.96
CA ASN A 190 16.23 6.85 9.40
C ASN A 190 15.17 7.92 9.73
N ARG A 191 13.90 7.54 9.91
CA ARG A 191 12.84 8.46 10.31
C ARG A 191 12.17 8.02 11.61
N LYS A 192 11.60 8.98 12.34
CA LYS A 192 10.89 8.72 13.59
C LYS A 192 9.42 8.40 13.33
N LEU A 193 8.81 9.06 12.35
CA LEU A 193 7.41 8.85 12.01
C LEU A 193 7.26 7.98 10.76
N PRO A 194 6.19 7.15 10.69
CA PRO A 194 5.89 6.35 9.51
C PRO A 194 5.32 7.19 8.37
N CYS A 195 5.36 6.64 7.16
CA CYS A 195 4.57 7.12 6.03
C CYS A 195 3.37 6.21 5.79
N PHE A 196 2.30 6.76 5.21
CA PHE A 196 1.15 5.98 4.77
C PHE A 196 0.98 6.08 3.27
N LEU A 197 0.78 4.95 2.59
CA LEU A 197 0.22 4.93 1.24
C LEU A 197 -1.29 4.74 1.38
N CYS A 198 -2.05 5.72 0.92
CA CYS A 198 -3.50 5.70 0.99
C CYS A 198 -4.07 5.40 -0.39
N TYR A 199 -4.95 4.41 -0.47
CA TYR A 199 -5.78 4.12 -1.61
C TYR A 199 -7.19 4.58 -1.29
N SER A 200 -7.81 5.31 -2.19
CA SER A 200 -9.21 5.71 -2.12
C SER A 200 -9.96 5.11 -3.28
N LYS A 201 -11.16 4.59 -2.99
CA LYS A 201 -12.14 4.14 -3.97
C LYS A 201 -13.43 4.92 -3.79
N ASP A 202 -13.92 5.56 -4.84
CA ASP A 202 -15.31 6.03 -4.89
C ASP A 202 -16.21 4.83 -5.18
N ASN A 203 -17.12 4.52 -4.25
CA ASN A 203 -18.01 3.37 -4.34
C ASN A 203 -19.10 3.55 -5.40
N LYS A 204 -19.36 4.77 -5.87
CA LYS A 204 -20.38 5.07 -6.89
C LYS A 204 -19.81 5.06 -8.30
N SER A 205 -18.71 5.80 -8.53
CA SER A 205 -18.09 5.87 -9.85
C SER A 205 -17.09 4.75 -10.10
N ASN A 206 -16.71 4.00 -9.06
CA ASN A 206 -15.60 3.05 -9.10
C ASN A 206 -14.26 3.74 -9.44
N ASP A 207 -14.14 5.05 -9.23
CA ASP A 207 -12.89 5.76 -9.44
C ASP A 207 -11.91 5.47 -8.30
N TYR A 208 -10.64 5.32 -8.66
CA TYR A 208 -9.56 5.10 -7.71
C TYR A 208 -8.54 6.23 -7.79
N TYR A 209 -8.01 6.61 -6.64
CA TYR A 209 -6.83 7.43 -6.56
C TYR A 209 -6.00 6.99 -5.37
N SER A 210 -4.68 7.07 -5.51
CA SER A 210 -3.77 6.84 -4.39
C SER A 210 -3.04 8.13 -4.03
N PHE A 211 -2.45 8.18 -2.84
CA PHE A 211 -1.59 9.27 -2.40
C PHE A 211 -0.73 8.87 -1.21
N VAL A 212 0.41 9.53 -1.05
CA VAL A 212 1.34 9.31 0.07
C VAL A 212 1.11 10.37 1.14
N ILE A 213 1.07 9.94 2.40
CA ILE A 213 1.02 10.81 3.57
C ILE A 213 2.34 10.65 4.32
N ASP A 214 3.14 11.70 4.30
CA ASP A 214 4.35 11.79 5.09
C ASP A 214 4.04 12.50 6.42
N LEU A 215 4.13 11.77 7.53
CA LEU A 215 3.84 12.35 8.83
C LEU A 215 4.93 13.33 9.32
N GLU A 216 6.13 13.31 8.73
CA GLU A 216 7.17 14.29 9.05
C GLU A 216 6.98 15.62 8.30
N ASN A 217 6.28 15.61 7.15
CA ASN A 217 6.07 16.77 6.28
C ASN A 217 4.56 17.08 6.08
N PRO A 218 3.86 17.57 7.12
CA PRO A 218 2.41 17.81 7.12
C PRO A 218 1.93 18.83 6.06
N GLU A 219 2.82 19.67 5.52
CA GLU A 219 2.54 20.70 4.53
C GLU A 219 2.47 20.17 3.08
N GLU A 220 3.04 19.00 2.79
CA GLU A 220 3.27 18.55 1.40
C GLU A 220 1.99 18.27 0.61
N MET A 221 0.91 17.85 1.28
CA MET A 221 -0.27 17.35 0.57
C MET A 221 -1.57 17.63 1.30
N MET A 222 -2.62 17.91 0.53
CA MET A 222 -3.99 18.00 1.02
C MET A 222 -4.58 16.61 1.32
N ILE A 223 -4.96 16.38 2.57
CA ILE A 223 -5.48 15.09 3.04
C ILE A 223 -6.99 15.20 3.29
N PRO A 224 -7.81 14.27 2.77
CA PRO A 224 -9.23 14.24 3.05
C PRO A 224 -9.53 14.16 4.56
N ASN A 225 -10.53 14.91 5.04
CA ASN A 225 -10.88 14.93 6.47
C ASN A 225 -11.19 13.54 7.06
N ASN A 226 -11.73 12.61 6.26
CA ASN A 226 -11.98 11.23 6.70
C ASN A 226 -10.66 10.51 7.02
N VAL A 227 -9.63 10.72 6.21
CA VAL A 227 -8.29 10.15 6.38
C VAL A 227 -7.57 10.80 7.56
N LEU A 228 -7.69 12.12 7.73
CA LEU A 228 -7.22 12.81 8.94
C LEU A 228 -7.87 12.26 10.22
N TYR A 229 -9.17 11.93 10.16
CA TYR A 229 -9.87 11.30 11.27
C TYR A 229 -9.39 9.87 11.53
N LEU A 230 -9.07 9.09 10.50
CA LEU A 230 -8.41 7.79 10.65
C LEU A 230 -7.05 7.93 11.35
N LEU A 231 -6.19 8.84 10.87
CA LEU A 231 -4.88 9.08 11.46
C LEU A 231 -4.98 9.52 12.93
N ASN A 232 -5.97 10.35 13.28
CA ASN A 232 -6.24 10.71 14.66
C ASN A 232 -6.58 9.48 15.53
N LYS A 233 -7.43 8.58 15.03
CA LYS A 233 -7.79 7.32 15.71
C LYS A 233 -6.60 6.38 15.89
N LEU A 234 -5.58 6.50 15.05
CA LEU A 234 -4.31 5.76 15.17
C LEU A 234 -3.31 6.41 16.14
N GLY A 235 -3.68 7.53 16.77
CA GLY A 235 -2.84 8.22 17.76
C GLY A 235 -2.02 9.38 17.20
N TYR A 236 -2.12 9.71 15.91
CA TYR A 236 -1.32 10.79 15.30
C TYR A 236 -1.94 12.18 15.49
N SER A 237 -2.47 12.46 16.68
CA SER A 237 -3.12 13.73 17.02
C SER A 237 -2.21 14.95 16.79
N ASP A 238 -0.89 14.83 17.01
CA ASP A 238 0.07 15.95 16.87
C ASP A 238 0.21 16.35 15.41
N PHE A 239 0.29 15.34 14.53
CA PHE A 239 0.30 15.54 13.10
C PHE A 239 -0.96 16.28 12.63
N ILE A 240 -2.15 15.92 13.13
CA ILE A 240 -3.40 16.60 12.75
C ILE A 240 -3.36 18.10 13.07
N LEU A 241 -2.88 18.46 14.26
CA LEU A 241 -2.79 19.87 14.65
C LEU A 241 -1.78 20.63 13.78
N LYS A 242 -0.62 20.04 13.50
CA LYS A 242 0.39 20.61 12.60
C LYS A 242 -0.13 20.76 11.16
N TYR A 243 -0.82 19.74 10.66
CA TYR A 243 -1.47 19.77 9.36
C TYR A 243 -2.43 20.96 9.25
N PHE A 244 -3.32 21.15 10.24
CA PHE A 244 -4.26 22.26 10.20
C PHE A 244 -3.59 23.62 10.38
N SER A 245 -2.43 23.73 11.06
CA SER A 245 -1.72 25.01 11.12
C SER A 245 -1.15 25.45 9.76
N TYR A 246 -0.83 24.51 8.87
CA TYR A 246 -0.37 24.84 7.51
C TYR A 246 -1.53 25.03 6.53
N HIS A 247 -2.49 24.10 6.50
CA HIS A 247 -3.51 24.06 5.45
C HIS A 247 -4.79 24.83 5.78
N ASN A 248 -5.08 25.08 7.06
CA ASN A 248 -6.28 25.84 7.46
C ASN A 248 -6.14 26.47 8.87
N PRO A 249 -5.22 27.43 9.04
CA PRO A 249 -4.92 28.01 10.36
C PRO A 249 -6.14 28.68 11.00
N GLU A 250 -6.97 29.37 10.22
CA GLU A 250 -8.20 30.02 10.73
C GLU A 250 -9.20 29.03 11.34
N LYS A 251 -9.34 27.83 10.75
CA LYS A 251 -10.21 26.79 11.30
C LYS A 251 -9.62 26.23 12.60
N LEU A 252 -8.30 26.12 12.69
CA LEU A 252 -7.60 25.71 13.91
C LEU A 252 -7.80 26.72 15.03
N ASP A 253 -7.61 28.00 14.75
CA ASP A 253 -7.75 29.06 15.75
C ASP A 253 -9.19 29.18 16.24
N ARG A 254 -10.18 29.12 15.35
CA ARG A 254 -11.59 29.03 15.77
C ARG A 254 -11.88 27.81 16.63
N ALA A 255 -11.26 26.66 16.37
CA ALA A 255 -11.43 25.47 17.18
C ALA A 255 -10.76 25.63 18.56
N ARG A 256 -9.59 26.29 18.63
CA ARG A 256 -8.87 26.61 19.87
C ARG A 256 -9.66 27.57 20.74
N SER A 257 -10.13 28.71 20.21
CA SER A 257 -10.92 29.69 20.96
C SER A 257 -12.14 29.04 21.60
N LYS A 258 -12.92 28.27 20.82
CA LYS A 258 -14.10 27.60 21.38
C LYS A 258 -13.78 26.50 22.38
N ALA A 259 -12.60 25.86 22.29
CA ALA A 259 -12.17 24.89 23.30
C ALA A 259 -11.82 25.59 24.62
N LEU A 260 -11.27 26.79 24.52
CA LEU A 260 -10.94 27.65 25.66
C LEU A 260 -12.23 28.14 26.35
N ASP A 261 -13.20 28.64 25.58
CA ASP A 261 -14.51 29.05 26.08
C ASP A 261 -15.23 27.90 26.81
N TYR A 262 -15.23 26.70 26.21
CA TYR A 262 -15.83 25.50 26.80
C TYR A 262 -15.17 25.12 28.13
N TYR A 263 -13.83 25.21 28.19
CA TYR A 263 -13.08 24.87 29.39
C TYR A 263 -13.35 25.87 30.52
N MET A 264 -13.32 27.18 30.22
CA MET A 264 -13.64 28.23 31.19
C MET A 264 -15.07 28.09 31.73
N THR A 265 -16.04 27.81 30.86
CA THR A 265 -17.45 27.58 31.27
C THR A 265 -17.59 26.35 32.15
N SER A 266 -16.86 25.27 31.85
CA SER A 266 -16.95 24.02 32.61
C SER A 266 -16.28 24.14 33.98
N MET A 267 -15.18 24.89 34.09
CA MET A 267 -14.56 25.24 35.37
C MET A 267 -15.51 26.04 36.27
N HIS A 268 -16.19 27.05 35.72
CA HIS A 268 -17.20 27.82 36.46
C HIS A 268 -18.36 26.96 36.95
N ASN A 269 -18.70 25.89 36.22
CA ASN A 269 -19.77 24.96 36.58
C ASN A 269 -19.31 23.76 37.44
N GLY A 270 -18.06 23.75 37.93
CA GLY A 270 -17.54 22.70 38.81
C GLY A 270 -17.31 21.34 38.14
N ILE A 271 -17.26 21.29 36.80
CA ILE A 271 -16.98 20.05 36.05
C ILE A 271 -15.47 19.98 35.78
N PHE A 272 -14.79 19.07 36.49
CA PHE A 272 -13.37 18.80 36.26
C PHE A 272 -13.19 17.73 35.19
N PHE A 273 -12.44 18.05 34.13
CA PHE A 273 -12.03 17.07 33.12
C PHE A 273 -10.69 16.45 33.51
N HIS A 274 -10.62 15.13 33.57
CA HIS A 274 -9.36 14.37 33.55
C HIS A 274 -8.79 14.27 32.13
#